data_AF-A0A9C8E4G8-F1
#
_entry.id   AF-A0A9C8E4G8-F1
#
_cell.length_a   1.000
_cell.length_b   1.000
_cell.length_c   1.000
_cell.angle_alpha   90.00
_cell.angle_beta   90.00
_cell.angle_gamma   90.00
#
_symmetry.space_group_name_H-M   'P 1'
#
loop_
_entity.id
_entity.type
_entity.pdbx_description
1 polymer ?
#
loop_
_entity_poly.entity_id
_entity_poly.type
_entity_poly.pdbx_seq_one_letter_code
_entity_poly.pdbx_strand_id
1 'polypeptide(L)'
;MHTRNYPCQFARLFLWVLGLTVQADTLATDNRGMGGIASEAPIQSTLPVQHALVVGIDDYQSSQIYDLAGAVNDATLLKKALRQAGVQLPAERILLNAAATRYAFVQAWQNMVEQAKPGDTLILTFSGHGGQEPDRVPVGEKDGRDETLMFHDFSPKLPTVGRISDDELFGLFEKSSDYNILVLIDACHSSGMVRSSSFPVGRFRTTGF
;
A
#
# COMPACT_ATOMS: atom_id res chain seq x y z
N MET A 1 -12.61 -37.33 6.29
CA MET A 1 -12.26 -36.27 7.24
C MET A 1 -10.74 -36.22 7.37
N HIS A 2 -10.10 -35.24 6.73
CA HIS A 2 -8.67 -35.00 6.88
C HIS A 2 -8.41 -33.51 6.62
N THR A 3 -8.42 -32.71 7.69
CA THR A 3 -8.03 -31.29 7.65
C THR A 3 -6.52 -31.22 7.79
N ARG A 4 -5.81 -30.85 6.73
CA ARG A 4 -4.38 -30.52 6.80
C ARG A 4 -4.25 -29.11 7.35
N ASN A 5 -3.82 -29.01 8.61
CA ASN A 5 -3.30 -27.79 9.20
C ASN A 5 -1.97 -27.43 8.51
N TYR A 6 -1.92 -26.27 7.87
CA TYR A 6 -0.67 -25.65 7.47
C TYR A 6 -0.36 -24.54 8.49
N PRO A 7 0.73 -24.65 9.27
CA PRO A 7 1.12 -23.59 10.19
C PRO A 7 1.62 -22.38 9.40
N CYS A 8 1.06 -21.20 9.68
CA CYS A 8 1.58 -19.91 9.22
C CYS A 8 3.01 -19.73 9.74
N GLN A 9 3.98 -19.67 8.84
CA GLN A 9 5.37 -19.38 9.17
C GLN A 9 5.58 -17.87 9.18
N PHE A 10 5.96 -17.33 10.33
CA PHE A 10 6.44 -15.96 10.51
C PHE A 10 7.67 -15.68 9.63
N ALA A 11 7.68 -14.59 8.85
CA ALA A 11 8.89 -14.10 8.18
C ALA A 11 8.96 -12.56 8.11
N ARG A 12 9.62 -12.00 9.14
CA ARG A 12 10.60 -10.90 9.20
C ARG A 12 10.54 -9.72 8.18
N LEU A 13 10.32 -8.56 8.78
CA LEU A 13 10.47 -7.17 8.31
C LEU A 13 11.86 -6.87 7.68
N PHE A 14 11.87 -6.24 6.49
CA PHE A 14 13.05 -5.62 5.86
C PHE A 14 12.76 -4.15 5.48
N LEU A 15 13.71 -3.26 5.78
CA LEU A 15 13.67 -1.81 5.55
C LEU A 15 14.73 -1.45 4.48
N TRP A 16 14.37 -0.64 3.48
CA TRP A 16 15.33 -0.02 2.54
C TRP A 16 15.24 1.51 2.65
N VAL A 17 16.41 2.15 2.83
CA VAL A 17 16.64 3.58 2.62
C VAL A 17 17.57 3.70 1.41
N LEU A 18 17.10 4.28 0.31
CA LEU A 18 17.97 4.70 -0.78
C LEU A 18 18.61 6.04 -0.40
N GLY A 19 19.93 6.02 -0.25
CA GLY A 19 20.73 7.22 -0.03
C GLY A 19 20.78 8.08 -1.30
N LEU A 20 20.35 9.33 -1.18
CA LEU A 20 20.66 10.38 -2.16
C LEU A 20 21.87 11.17 -1.65
N THR A 21 23.00 11.03 -2.34
CA THR A 21 24.12 11.96 -2.26
C THR A 21 23.70 13.25 -2.95
N VAL A 22 23.59 14.35 -2.20
CA VAL A 22 23.50 15.69 -2.78
C VAL A 22 24.93 16.23 -2.89
N GLN A 23 25.44 16.33 -4.11
CA GLN A 23 26.59 17.19 -4.41
C GLN A 23 26.10 18.63 -4.43
N ALA A 24 26.63 19.45 -3.52
CA ALA A 24 26.47 20.89 -3.58
C ALA A 24 27.49 21.45 -4.57
N ASP A 25 27.03 21.92 -5.73
CA ASP A 25 27.84 22.77 -6.60
C ASP A 25 27.92 24.17 -5.97
N THR A 26 29.12 24.55 -5.54
CA THR A 26 29.46 25.93 -5.18
C THR A 26 29.45 26.80 -6.43
N LEU A 27 28.38 27.58 -6.63
CA LEU A 27 28.40 28.71 -7.56
C LEU A 27 28.97 29.94 -6.85
N ALA A 28 30.16 30.35 -7.29
CA ALA A 28 30.78 31.61 -6.92
C ALA A 28 30.00 32.78 -7.55
N THR A 29 29.56 33.74 -6.73
CA THR A 29 28.95 34.98 -7.21
C THR A 29 30.00 36.10 -7.30
N ASP A 30 30.35 36.50 -8.53
CA ASP A 30 30.96 37.81 -8.83
C ASP A 30 29.85 38.88 -8.75
N ASN A 31 30.05 39.88 -7.90
CA ASN A 31 29.03 40.85 -7.54
C ASN A 31 29.27 42.18 -8.29
N ARG A 32 28.64 42.34 -9.46
CA ARG A 32 28.54 43.64 -10.15
C ARG A 32 27.17 43.84 -10.80
N GLY A 33 26.40 44.77 -10.23
CA GLY A 33 25.55 45.68 -11.01
C GLY A 33 24.04 45.41 -11.08
N MET A 34 23.29 46.20 -10.29
CA MET A 34 22.06 46.92 -10.66
C MET A 34 20.90 46.20 -11.39
N GLY A 35 19.75 46.14 -10.70
CA GLY A 35 18.44 46.42 -11.30
C GLY A 35 17.42 45.28 -11.26
N GLY A 36 16.39 45.42 -10.42
CA GLY A 36 15.14 44.66 -10.49
C GLY A 36 14.93 43.65 -9.36
N ILE A 37 14.25 44.06 -8.28
CA ILE A 37 13.71 43.12 -7.29
C ILE A 37 12.43 42.49 -7.85
N ALA A 38 12.56 41.52 -8.75
CA ALA A 38 11.52 40.52 -8.89
C ALA A 38 11.48 39.73 -7.57
N SER A 39 10.38 39.80 -6.85
CA SER A 39 10.14 38.97 -5.66
C SER A 39 10.03 37.51 -6.11
N GLU A 40 11.15 36.80 -6.19
CA GLU A 40 11.14 35.35 -6.26
C GLU A 40 10.45 34.82 -5.00
N ALA A 41 9.21 34.33 -5.19
CA ALA A 41 8.51 33.60 -4.16
C ALA A 41 9.40 32.44 -3.70
N PRO A 42 9.50 32.17 -2.38
CA PRO A 42 10.37 31.12 -1.89
C PRO A 42 9.88 29.79 -2.45
N ILE A 43 10.72 29.11 -3.24
CA ILE A 43 10.49 27.72 -3.62
C ILE A 43 10.62 26.93 -2.32
N GLN A 44 9.50 26.70 -1.63
CA GLN A 44 9.48 25.79 -0.49
C GLN A 44 9.75 24.39 -1.03
N SER A 45 11.01 23.96 -0.96
CA SER A 45 11.37 22.55 -1.12
C SER A 45 10.83 21.78 0.09
N THR A 46 9.54 21.44 0.06
CA THR A 46 9.00 20.48 1.00
C THR A 46 9.60 19.13 0.64
N LEU A 47 10.46 18.59 1.52
CA LEU A 47 10.94 17.22 1.38
C LEU A 47 9.74 16.28 1.19
N PRO A 48 9.85 15.26 0.31
CA PRO A 48 8.79 14.29 0.11
C PRO A 48 8.24 13.76 1.42
N VAL A 49 6.92 13.84 1.59
CA VAL A 49 6.26 13.35 2.80
C VAL A 49 5.70 11.95 2.57
N GLN A 50 5.66 11.17 3.63
CA GLN A 50 5.10 9.82 3.60
C GLN A 50 3.70 9.83 4.22
N HIS A 51 2.76 9.21 3.53
CA HIS A 51 1.38 9.04 3.93
C HIS A 51 1.07 7.55 4.02
N ALA A 52 0.32 7.12 5.03
CA ALA A 52 -0.07 5.72 5.15
C ALA A 52 -1.58 5.50 5.26
N LEU A 53 -2.02 4.34 4.77
CA LEU A 53 -3.30 3.70 5.03
C LEU A 53 -3.03 2.29 5.57
N VAL A 54 -3.58 1.99 6.75
CA VAL A 54 -3.36 0.73 7.46
C VAL A 54 -4.67 -0.02 7.60
N VAL A 55 -4.69 -1.28 7.15
CA VAL A 55 -5.86 -2.15 7.18
C VAL A 55 -5.51 -3.47 7.88
N GLY A 56 -6.35 -3.90 8.81
CA GLY A 56 -6.22 -5.18 9.52
C GLY A 56 -7.58 -5.78 9.85
N ILE A 57 -7.86 -7.00 9.40
CA ILE A 57 -9.19 -7.60 9.52
C ILE A 57 -9.07 -9.00 10.11
N ASP A 58 -9.52 -9.14 11.35
CA ASP A 58 -9.70 -10.44 11.99
C ASP A 58 -11.17 -10.90 11.91
N ASP A 59 -12.11 -9.99 12.12
CA ASP A 59 -13.56 -10.28 12.16
C ASP A 59 -14.25 -10.00 10.82
N TYR A 60 -14.86 -11.03 10.24
CA TYR A 60 -15.58 -10.97 8.96
C TYR A 60 -17.09 -11.16 9.15
N GLN A 61 -17.88 -10.24 8.59
CA GLN A 61 -19.34 -10.28 8.73
C GLN A 61 -19.98 -11.55 8.15
N SER A 62 -19.39 -12.09 7.08
CA SER A 62 -19.90 -13.29 6.42
C SER A 62 -19.44 -14.56 7.14
N SER A 63 -20.40 -15.31 7.69
CA SER A 63 -20.16 -16.63 8.31
C SER A 63 -19.62 -17.72 7.37
N GLN A 64 -19.45 -17.42 6.09
CA GLN A 64 -18.84 -18.30 5.08
C GLN A 64 -17.32 -18.16 5.01
N ILE A 65 -16.76 -17.20 5.75
CA ILE A 65 -15.33 -17.01 5.97
C ILE A 65 -15.09 -17.13 7.46
N TYR A 66 -13.96 -17.73 7.84
CA TYR A 66 -13.56 -17.85 9.22
C TYR A 66 -12.76 -16.61 9.65
N ASP A 67 -12.90 -16.21 10.91
CA ASP A 67 -12.15 -15.10 11.46
C ASP A 67 -10.66 -15.44 11.62
N LEU A 68 -9.82 -14.43 11.51
CA LEU A 68 -8.40 -14.49 11.81
C LEU A 68 -8.13 -14.08 13.26
N ALA A 69 -6.89 -14.21 13.72
CA ALA A 69 -6.50 -13.87 15.09
C ALA A 69 -5.23 -13.00 15.16
N GLY A 70 -4.72 -12.54 14.01
CA GLY A 70 -3.40 -11.92 13.89
C GLY A 70 -3.38 -10.64 13.07
N ALA A 71 -4.36 -10.45 12.18
CA ALA A 71 -4.32 -9.36 11.21
C ALA A 71 -4.45 -7.98 11.86
N VAL A 72 -5.28 -7.85 12.89
CA VAL A 72 -5.38 -6.60 13.67
C VAL A 72 -4.10 -6.34 14.46
N ASN A 73 -3.45 -7.40 14.95
CA ASN A 73 -2.17 -7.28 15.65
C ASN A 73 -1.08 -6.76 14.69
N ASP A 74 -0.98 -7.34 13.48
CA ASP A 74 0.01 -6.95 12.48
C ASP A 74 -0.20 -5.50 12.01
N ALA A 75 -1.45 -5.12 11.71
CA ALA A 75 -1.83 -3.76 11.41
C ALA A 75 -1.50 -2.79 12.57
N THR A 76 -1.69 -3.22 13.81
CA THR A 76 -1.37 -2.41 14.99
C THR A 76 0.13 -2.19 15.17
N LEU A 77 0.95 -3.21 14.90
CA LEU A 77 2.40 -3.12 14.92
C LEU A 77 2.92 -2.18 13.82
N LEU A 78 2.43 -2.33 12.59
CA LEU A 78 2.79 -1.46 11.46
C LEU A 78 2.36 -0.02 11.71
N LYS A 79 1.13 0.22 12.18
CA LYS A 79 0.68 1.56 12.62
C LYS A 79 1.66 2.21 13.59
N LYS A 80 2.12 1.46 14.61
CA LYS A 80 3.07 1.97 15.60
C LYS A 80 4.41 2.32 14.95
N ALA A 81 4.95 1.43 14.13
CA ALA A 81 6.23 1.65 13.44
C ALA A 81 6.17 2.86 12.50
N LEU A 82 5.10 2.97 11.70
CA LEU A 82 4.88 4.08 10.77
C LEU A 82 4.79 5.42 11.51
N ARG A 83 4.01 5.49 12.60
CA ARG A 83 3.93 6.70 13.42
C ARG A 83 5.26 7.07 14.07
N GLN A 84 6.02 6.09 14.55
CA GLN A 84 7.36 6.31 15.10
C GLN A 84 8.36 6.82 14.06
N ALA A 85 8.20 6.42 12.80
CA ALA A 85 8.99 6.90 11.67
C ALA A 85 8.55 8.29 11.15
N GLY A 86 7.53 8.92 11.75
CA GLY A 86 7.04 10.24 11.34
C GLY A 86 6.13 10.22 10.10
N VAL A 87 5.61 9.04 9.71
CA VAL A 87 4.66 8.92 8.60
C VAL A 87 3.32 9.54 8.97
N GLN A 88 2.72 10.30 8.04
CA GLN A 88 1.38 10.85 8.21
C GLN A 88 0.34 9.71 8.20
N LEU A 89 -0.16 9.37 9.39
CA LEU A 89 -1.17 8.32 9.62
C LEU A 89 -2.25 8.82 10.61
N PRO A 90 -3.22 9.62 10.14
CA PRO A 90 -4.35 10.09 10.93
C PRO A 90 -5.30 8.92 11.24
N ALA A 91 -6.20 9.11 12.22
CA ALA A 91 -7.02 8.04 12.77
C ALA A 91 -7.95 7.40 11.75
N GLU A 92 -8.45 8.20 10.80
CA GLU A 92 -9.39 7.83 9.74
C GLU A 92 -8.75 6.91 8.69
N ARG A 93 -7.42 6.83 8.65
CA ARG A 93 -6.64 5.95 7.77
C ARG A 93 -6.18 4.67 8.48
N ILE A 94 -6.79 4.33 9.61
CA ILE A 94 -6.59 3.08 10.33
C ILE A 94 -7.91 2.32 10.34
N LEU A 95 -8.01 1.30 9.48
CA LEU A 95 -9.23 0.54 9.27
C LEU A 95 -9.06 -0.85 9.89
N LEU A 96 -9.80 -1.13 10.97
CA LEU A 96 -9.73 -2.40 11.69
C LEU A 96 -11.11 -3.06 11.79
N ASN A 97 -11.17 -4.38 11.55
CA ASN A 97 -12.40 -5.18 11.65
C ASN A 97 -13.60 -4.49 10.98
N ALA A 98 -14.69 -4.25 11.71
CA ALA A 98 -15.91 -3.63 11.22
C ALA A 98 -15.72 -2.27 10.50
N ALA A 99 -14.65 -1.53 10.81
CA ALA A 99 -14.32 -0.28 10.12
C ALA A 99 -13.67 -0.51 8.75
N ALA A 100 -13.05 -1.66 8.52
CA ALA A 100 -12.41 -2.04 7.27
C ALA A 100 -13.41 -2.62 6.26
N THR A 101 -14.38 -1.80 5.88
CA THR A 101 -15.26 -2.08 4.74
C THR A 101 -14.58 -1.67 3.43
N ARG A 102 -14.99 -2.28 2.31
CA ARG A 102 -14.53 -1.87 0.98
C ARG A 102 -14.74 -0.38 0.73
N TYR A 103 -15.91 0.16 1.13
CA TYR A 103 -16.21 1.58 0.97
C TYR A 103 -15.24 2.47 1.75
N ALA A 104 -15.01 2.15 3.03
CA ALA A 104 -14.09 2.92 3.87
C ALA A 104 -12.66 2.89 3.32
N PHE A 105 -12.21 1.75 2.81
CA PHE A 105 -10.91 1.62 2.16
C PHE A 105 -10.77 2.53 0.95
N VAL A 106 -11.71 2.47 0.00
CA VAL A 106 -11.66 3.26 -1.23
C VAL A 106 -11.69 4.76 -0.91
N GLN A 107 -12.54 5.18 0.02
CA GLN A 107 -12.61 6.58 0.47
C GLN A 107 -11.31 7.03 1.15
N ALA A 108 -10.75 6.22 2.04
CA ALA A 108 -9.50 6.54 2.72
C ALA A 108 -8.32 6.64 1.73
N TRP A 109 -8.26 5.76 0.72
CA TRP A 109 -7.27 5.83 -0.34
C TRP A 109 -7.40 7.10 -1.17
N GLN A 110 -8.61 7.41 -1.65
CA GLN A 110 -8.87 8.62 -2.45
C GLN A 110 -8.53 9.90 -1.69
N ASN A 111 -8.98 10.01 -0.44
CA ASN A 111 -8.66 11.15 0.41
C ASN A 111 -7.15 11.29 0.66
N MET A 112 -6.43 10.17 0.79
CA MET A 112 -4.97 10.18 0.95
C MET A 112 -4.28 10.69 -0.32
N VAL A 113 -4.72 10.26 -1.49
CA VAL A 113 -4.19 10.72 -2.80
C VAL A 113 -4.44 12.22 -2.97
N GLU A 114 -5.63 12.72 -2.60
CA GLU A 114 -5.96 14.15 -2.69
C GLU A 114 -5.14 15.04 -1.73
N GLN A 115 -4.67 14.48 -0.62
CA GLN A 115 -3.84 15.20 0.37
C GLN A 115 -2.34 15.18 0.03
N ALA A 116 -1.92 14.25 -0.83
CA ALA A 116 -0.52 14.08 -1.20
C ALA A 116 -0.09 15.11 -2.26
N LYS A 117 1.22 15.40 -2.29
CA LYS A 117 1.84 16.24 -3.32
C LYS A 117 2.72 15.38 -4.24
N PRO A 118 2.91 15.77 -5.51
CA PRO A 118 3.82 15.05 -6.40
C PRO A 118 5.19 14.81 -5.75
N GLY A 119 5.69 13.58 -5.84
CA GLY A 119 6.91 13.14 -5.18
C GLY A 119 6.74 12.54 -3.77
N ASP A 120 5.60 12.75 -3.11
CA ASP A 120 5.27 12.07 -1.84
C ASP A 120 5.25 10.55 -1.99
N THR A 121 5.29 9.83 -0.86
CA THR A 121 5.14 8.37 -0.81
C THR A 121 3.80 7.98 -0.19
N LEU A 122 3.04 7.14 -0.88
CA LEU A 122 1.81 6.53 -0.42
C LEU A 122 2.09 5.09 0.02
N ILE A 123 1.85 4.79 1.29
CA ILE A 123 2.10 3.50 1.89
C ILE A 123 0.75 2.83 2.17
N LEU A 124 0.52 1.65 1.59
CA LEU A 124 -0.60 0.79 1.92
C LEU A 124 -0.10 -0.43 2.67
N THR A 125 -0.67 -0.70 3.85
CA THR A 125 -0.50 -1.99 4.52
C THR A 125 -1.85 -2.68 4.65
N PHE A 126 -1.94 -3.93 4.23
CA PHE A 126 -3.13 -4.75 4.36
C PHE A 126 -2.78 -6.07 5.02
N SER A 127 -3.51 -6.44 6.06
CA SER A 127 -3.47 -7.78 6.65
C SER A 127 -4.88 -8.33 6.78
N GLY A 128 -5.11 -9.55 6.28
CA GLY A 128 -6.42 -10.18 6.26
C GLY A 128 -6.50 -11.35 5.28
N HIS A 129 -7.71 -11.79 4.96
CA HIS A 129 -7.97 -12.76 3.90
C HIS A 129 -7.70 -12.19 2.52
N GLY A 130 -7.10 -13.04 1.69
CA GLY A 130 -7.08 -12.91 0.24
C GLY A 130 -7.67 -14.16 -0.39
N GLY A 131 -8.14 -14.05 -1.63
CA GLY A 131 -8.68 -15.20 -2.36
C GLY A 131 -8.46 -15.10 -3.86
N GLN A 132 -8.70 -16.21 -4.55
CA GLN A 132 -8.70 -16.28 -6.01
C GLN A 132 -10.13 -16.49 -6.51
N GLU A 133 -10.63 -15.55 -7.31
CA GLU A 133 -11.93 -15.66 -7.96
C GLU A 133 -11.76 -15.85 -9.47
N PRO A 134 -12.70 -16.49 -10.18
CA PRO A 134 -12.67 -16.49 -11.64
C PRO A 134 -12.64 -15.04 -12.15
N ASP A 135 -11.68 -14.78 -13.03
CA ASP A 135 -11.46 -13.48 -13.65
C ASP A 135 -12.76 -13.00 -14.33
N ARG A 136 -13.20 -11.79 -13.97
CA ARG A 136 -14.43 -11.22 -14.51
C ARG A 136 -14.19 -10.34 -15.73
N VAL A 137 -12.97 -9.88 -15.94
CA VAL A 137 -12.54 -9.03 -17.05
C VAL A 137 -11.19 -9.55 -17.51
N PRO A 138 -11.12 -10.43 -18.53
CA PRO A 138 -9.86 -11.07 -18.89
C PRO A 138 -8.83 -10.09 -19.47
N VAL A 139 -8.04 -9.47 -18.59
CA VAL A 139 -6.90 -8.63 -18.94
C VAL A 139 -5.60 -9.25 -18.40
N GLY A 140 -5.10 -10.24 -19.13
CA GLY A 140 -3.70 -10.66 -19.02
C GLY A 140 -3.38 -11.69 -17.93
N GLU A 141 -4.35 -12.20 -17.17
CA GLU A 141 -4.23 -13.38 -16.32
C GLU A 141 -4.06 -14.65 -17.18
N LYS A 142 -2.98 -15.43 -16.96
CA LYS A 142 -2.70 -16.65 -17.76
C LYS A 142 -3.56 -17.86 -17.36
N ASP A 143 -4.13 -17.83 -16.16
CA ASP A 143 -4.99 -18.90 -15.60
C ASP A 143 -6.47 -18.49 -15.47
N GLY A 144 -6.79 -17.22 -15.75
CA GLY A 144 -8.14 -16.66 -15.72
C GLY A 144 -8.71 -16.54 -14.30
N ARG A 145 -7.89 -16.15 -13.32
CA ARG A 145 -8.33 -15.90 -11.94
C ARG A 145 -7.77 -14.59 -11.39
N ASP A 146 -8.62 -13.79 -10.77
CA ASP A 146 -8.21 -12.56 -10.08
C ASP A 146 -7.84 -12.87 -8.64
N GLU A 147 -6.72 -12.32 -8.18
CA GLU A 147 -6.41 -12.25 -6.76
C GLU A 147 -7.19 -11.10 -6.12
N THR A 148 -7.81 -11.34 -4.97
CA THR A 148 -8.72 -10.40 -4.32
C THR A 148 -8.35 -10.19 -2.86
N LEU A 149 -8.40 -8.94 -2.40
CA LEU A 149 -8.42 -8.59 -0.98
C LEU A 149 -9.85 -8.66 -0.47
N MET A 150 -10.06 -9.31 0.68
CA MET A 150 -11.38 -9.43 1.30
C MET A 150 -11.50 -8.51 2.51
N PHE A 151 -12.52 -7.64 2.46
CA PHE A 151 -12.86 -6.68 3.51
C PHE A 151 -13.86 -7.28 4.51
N HIS A 152 -14.08 -6.59 5.63
CA HIS A 152 -15.02 -7.03 6.68
C HIS A 152 -16.42 -7.35 6.13
N ASP A 153 -16.89 -6.52 5.19
CA ASP A 153 -18.20 -6.64 4.55
C ASP A 153 -18.22 -7.66 3.40
N PHE A 154 -17.19 -8.49 3.25
CA PHE A 154 -17.14 -9.50 2.19
C PHE A 154 -18.37 -10.40 2.18
N SER A 155 -18.96 -10.60 1.00
CA SER A 155 -20.07 -11.53 0.80
C SER A 155 -19.84 -12.42 -0.41
N PRO A 156 -19.59 -13.74 -0.25
CA PRO A 156 -19.29 -14.61 -1.40
C PRO A 156 -20.46 -14.74 -2.38
N LYS A 157 -21.68 -14.36 -1.96
CA LYS A 157 -22.89 -14.38 -2.78
C LYS A 157 -23.03 -13.15 -3.69
N LEU A 158 -22.36 -12.05 -3.35
CA LEU A 158 -22.47 -10.79 -4.07
C LEU A 158 -21.11 -10.46 -4.70
N PRO A 159 -21.00 -10.40 -6.04
CA PRO A 159 -19.71 -10.38 -6.73
C PRO A 159 -18.83 -9.17 -6.36
N THR A 160 -19.41 -8.01 -6.08
CA THR A 160 -18.66 -6.76 -5.88
C THR A 160 -18.59 -6.30 -4.42
N VAL A 161 -19.09 -7.12 -3.48
CA VAL A 161 -19.27 -6.71 -2.09
C VAL A 161 -18.09 -7.17 -1.24
N GLY A 162 -17.49 -6.20 -0.53
CA GLY A 162 -16.39 -6.39 0.39
C GLY A 162 -15.15 -7.03 -0.23
N ARG A 163 -14.87 -6.81 -1.51
CA ARG A 163 -13.61 -7.24 -2.16
C ARG A 163 -13.08 -6.22 -3.15
N ILE A 164 -11.77 -6.26 -3.39
CA ILE A 164 -11.07 -5.52 -4.44
C ILE A 164 -10.13 -6.51 -5.14
N SER A 165 -10.22 -6.60 -6.47
CA SER A 165 -9.28 -7.37 -7.28
C SER A 165 -7.96 -6.64 -7.47
N ASP A 166 -6.93 -7.37 -7.89
CA ASP A 166 -5.64 -6.80 -8.30
C ASP A 166 -5.79 -5.77 -9.43
N ASP A 167 -6.66 -6.02 -10.42
CA ASP A 167 -6.97 -5.04 -11.47
C ASP A 167 -7.60 -3.75 -10.94
N GLU A 168 -8.56 -3.88 -10.01
CA GLU A 168 -9.18 -2.71 -9.38
C GLU A 168 -8.14 -1.95 -8.55
N LEU A 169 -7.30 -2.66 -7.80
CA LEU A 169 -6.22 -2.07 -7.02
C LEU A 169 -5.19 -1.37 -7.91
N PHE A 170 -4.82 -1.97 -9.04
CA PHE A 170 -3.95 -1.37 -10.04
C PHE A 170 -4.56 -0.09 -10.63
N GLY A 171 -5.86 -0.10 -10.96
CA GLY A 171 -6.56 1.09 -11.43
C GLY A 171 -6.61 2.23 -10.40
N LEU A 172 -6.59 1.92 -9.09
CA LEU A 172 -6.44 2.93 -8.04
C LEU A 172 -5.00 3.51 -7.99
N PHE A 173 -3.99 2.68 -8.28
CA PHE A 173 -2.58 3.07 -8.29
C PHE A 173 -2.17 3.84 -9.53
N GLU A 174 -2.67 3.48 -10.70
CA GLU A 174 -2.36 4.17 -11.97
C GLU A 174 -2.79 5.64 -11.92
N LYS A 175 -3.94 5.93 -11.29
CA LYS A 175 -4.42 7.29 -11.03
C LYS A 175 -3.52 8.10 -10.07
N SER A 176 -2.51 7.44 -9.50
CA SER A 176 -1.59 7.96 -8.50
C SER A 176 -0.14 7.94 -9.02
N SER A 177 0.07 8.00 -10.35
CA SER A 177 1.39 7.90 -10.98
C SER A 177 2.41 8.97 -10.59
N ASP A 178 1.94 10.09 -10.04
CA ASP A 178 2.80 11.21 -9.61
C ASP A 178 3.47 10.97 -8.24
N TYR A 179 3.16 9.84 -7.59
CA TYR A 179 3.61 9.50 -6.24
C TYR A 179 4.40 8.19 -6.24
N ASN A 180 5.24 8.02 -5.22
CA ASN A 180 5.86 6.73 -4.94
C ASN A 180 4.86 5.86 -4.19
N ILE A 181 4.60 4.63 -4.65
CA ILE A 181 3.66 3.72 -3.96
C ILE A 181 4.43 2.54 -3.36
N LEU A 182 4.24 2.30 -2.06
CA LEU A 182 4.75 1.14 -1.33
C LEU A 182 3.55 0.34 -0.78
N VAL A 183 3.49 -0.94 -1.15
CA VAL A 183 2.38 -1.83 -0.79
C VAL A 183 2.92 -3.03 -0.03
N LEU A 184 2.39 -3.26 1.18
CA LEU A 184 2.68 -4.43 2.01
C LEU A 184 1.38 -5.20 2.20
N ILE A 185 1.30 -6.42 1.66
CA ILE A 185 0.11 -7.27 1.75
C ILE A 185 0.49 -8.56 2.46
N ASP A 186 -0.09 -8.75 3.64
CA ASP A 186 -0.06 -10.01 4.39
C ASP A 186 -1.42 -10.69 4.28
N ALA A 187 -1.61 -11.41 3.17
CA ALA A 187 -2.83 -12.14 2.87
C ALA A 187 -2.49 -13.43 2.13
N CYS A 188 -3.30 -14.48 2.32
CA CYS A 188 -3.18 -15.70 1.52
C CYS A 188 -3.44 -15.39 0.03
N HIS A 189 -2.61 -15.94 -0.87
CA HIS A 189 -2.68 -15.69 -2.31
C HIS A 189 -2.38 -14.22 -2.73
N SER A 190 -1.39 -13.55 -2.11
CA SER A 190 -0.97 -12.18 -2.48
C SER A 190 0.16 -12.09 -3.52
N SER A 191 0.61 -13.22 -4.09
CA SER A 191 1.82 -13.28 -4.93
C SER A 191 1.63 -12.77 -6.38
N GLY A 192 0.40 -12.74 -6.89
CA GLY A 192 0.02 -12.17 -8.20
C GLY A 192 -0.61 -10.77 -8.12
N MET A 193 -1.01 -10.32 -6.92
CA MET A 193 -1.64 -9.02 -6.66
C MET A 193 -0.79 -7.83 -7.07
N VAL A 194 0.53 -8.03 -7.13
CA VAL A 194 1.47 -7.07 -7.69
C VAL A 194 1.90 -7.60 -9.05
N ARG A 195 1.09 -7.36 -10.08
CA ARG A 195 1.52 -7.58 -11.46
C ARG A 195 2.76 -6.73 -11.71
N SER A 196 3.79 -7.34 -12.31
CA SER A 196 5.02 -6.65 -12.70
C SER A 196 4.71 -5.62 -13.80
N SER A 197 4.20 -4.46 -13.40
CA SER A 197 4.38 -3.23 -14.18
C SER A 197 5.90 -2.97 -14.25
N SER A 198 6.38 -2.36 -15.33
CA SER A 198 7.79 -2.23 -15.72
C SER A 198 8.70 -1.44 -14.76
N PHE A 199 8.44 -1.47 -13.46
CA PHE A 199 9.38 -1.18 -12.41
C PHE A 199 10.31 -2.40 -12.23
N PRO A 200 11.61 -2.20 -11.99
CA PRO A 200 12.54 -3.30 -11.79
C PRO A 200 12.13 -4.13 -10.56
N VAL A 201 11.47 -5.26 -10.81
CA VAL A 201 11.22 -6.28 -9.80
C VAL A 201 12.56 -6.96 -9.48
N GLY A 202 13.21 -6.51 -8.42
CA GLY A 202 14.46 -7.08 -7.93
C GLY A 202 14.26 -8.52 -7.47
N ARG A 203 14.81 -9.49 -8.22
CA ARG A 203 14.83 -10.91 -7.86
C ARG A 203 16.16 -11.23 -7.19
N PHE A 204 16.18 -11.68 -5.93
CA PHE A 204 17.43 -12.09 -5.29
C PHE A 204 17.49 -13.60 -5.04
N ARG A 205 18.62 -14.21 -5.44
CA ARG A 205 19.02 -15.59 -5.13
C ARG A 205 19.89 -15.57 -3.88
N THR A 206 19.62 -16.43 -2.92
CA THR A 206 20.48 -16.65 -1.74
C THR A 206 21.49 -17.76 -2.02
N THR A 207 22.78 -17.43 -2.01
CA THR A 207 23.86 -18.40 -1.74
C THR A 207 24.14 -18.38 -0.25
N GLY A 208 24.05 -19.56 0.37
CA GLY A 208 24.08 -19.73 1.81
C GLY A 208 25.46 -19.53 2.45
N PHE A 209 25.41 -19.28 3.75
CA PHE A 209 26.40 -19.69 4.74
C PHE A 209 25.66 -20.40 5.86
#